data_AF-A0A959YYH4-F1
#
_entry.id   AF-A0A959YYH4-F1
#
_cell.length_a   1.000
_cell.length_b   1.000
_cell.length_c   1.000
_cell.angle_alpha   90.00
_cell.angle_beta   90.00
_cell.angle_gamma   90.00
#
_symmetry.space_group_name_H-M   'P 1'
#
loop_
_entity.id
_entity.type
_entity.pdbx_description
1 polymer ?
#
loop_
_entity_poly.entity_id
_entity_poly.type
_entity_poly.pdbx_seq_one_letter_code
_entity_poly.pdbx_strand_id
1 'polypeptide(L)'
;MGKRTQVAKYVAVDLLGSATAWTLFYLFRKAYLEPIKYGYEVPLSLDQNYFKGLVLIPLFWFGLYTLIGGYRDIYRRHRTKELGQTLLISLFGVTVIFFALLLD
;
A
#
# COMPACT_ATOMS: atom_id res chain seq x y z
N MET A 1 0.72 2.79 28.41
CA MET A 1 1.31 2.70 27.04
C MET A 1 1.85 4.06 26.63
N GLY A 2 3.11 4.16 26.18
CA GLY A 2 3.68 5.42 25.72
C GLY A 2 3.20 5.81 24.31
N LYS A 3 3.11 7.12 24.02
CA LYS A 3 2.73 7.64 22.69
C LYS A 3 3.54 7.01 21.55
N ARG A 4 4.85 6.77 21.75
CA ARG A 4 5.74 6.17 20.76
C ARG A 4 5.37 4.73 20.40
N THR A 5 4.98 3.91 21.38
CA THR A 5 4.57 2.52 21.16
C THR A 5 3.28 2.43 20.34
N GLN A 6 2.39 3.42 20.48
CA GLN A 6 1.13 3.47 19.74
C GLN A 6 1.34 3.90 18.29
N VAL A 7 2.21 4.88 18.06
CA VAL A 7 2.65 5.26 16.71
C VAL A 7 3.30 4.06 16.00
N ALA A 8 4.20 3.34 16.68
CA ALA A 8 4.85 2.16 16.11
C ALA A 8 3.86 1.06 15.71
N LYS A 9 2.82 0.81 16.54
CA LYS A 9 1.75 -0.15 16.20
C LYS A 9 0.95 0.31 14.99
N TYR A 10 0.61 1.59 14.91
CA TYR A 10 -0.09 2.17 13.76
C TYR A 10 0.70 1.99 12.46
N VAL A 11 1.98 2.39 12.48
CA VAL A 11 2.89 2.23 11.34
C VAL A 11 3.00 0.76 10.93
N ALA A 12 3.15 -0.16 11.89
CA ALA A 12 3.25 -1.58 11.59
C ALA A 12 1.98 -2.12 10.91
N VAL A 13 0.79 -1.71 11.37
CA VAL A 13 -0.48 -2.10 10.75
C VAL A 13 -0.61 -1.52 9.34
N ASP A 14 -0.22 -0.26 9.12
CA ASP A 14 -0.23 0.35 7.77
C ASP A 14 0.72 -0.36 6.81
N LEU A 15 1.92 -0.71 7.27
CA LEU A 15 2.92 -1.45 6.48
C LEU A 15 2.42 -2.85 6.13
N LEU A 16 1.85 -3.58 7.09
CA LEU A 16 1.27 -4.90 6.85
C LEU A 16 0.07 -4.83 5.92
N GLY A 17 -0.80 -3.83 6.10
CA GLY A 17 -1.97 -3.62 5.26
C GLY A 17 -1.59 -3.33 3.81
N SER A 18 -0.63 -2.42 3.59
CA SER A 18 -0.14 -2.09 2.25
C SER A 18 0.62 -3.25 1.60
N ALA A 19 1.43 -4.00 2.36
CA ALA A 19 2.09 -5.21 1.87
C ALA A 19 1.06 -6.28 1.45
N THR A 20 0.02 -6.50 2.26
CA THR A 20 -1.05 -7.47 1.95
C THR A 20 -1.82 -7.04 0.71
N ALA A 21 -2.16 -5.76 0.59
CA ALA A 21 -2.85 -5.22 -0.59
C ALA A 21 -2.01 -5.40 -1.86
N TRP A 22 -0.70 -5.15 -1.79
CA TRP A 22 0.21 -5.40 -2.91
C TRP A 22 0.27 -6.88 -3.29
N THR A 23 0.38 -7.77 -2.31
CA THR A 23 0.40 -9.22 -2.55
C THR A 23 -0.87 -9.69 -3.23
N LEU A 24 -2.04 -9.29 -2.73
CA LEU A 24 -3.32 -9.64 -3.34
C LEU A 24 -3.44 -9.11 -4.77
N PHE A 25 -3.01 -7.86 -4.99
CA PHE A 25 -2.99 -7.26 -6.32
C PHE A 25 -2.05 -8.00 -7.28
N TYR A 26 -0.83 -8.34 -6.84
CA TYR A 26 0.14 -9.06 -7.66
C TYR A 26 -0.36 -10.46 -8.04
N LEU A 27 -0.96 -11.18 -7.09
CA LEU A 27 -1.58 -12.49 -7.36
C LEU A 27 -2.74 -12.36 -8.34
N PHE A 28 -3.61 -11.37 -8.18
CA PHE A 28 -4.69 -11.11 -9.12
C PHE A 28 -4.16 -10.79 -10.54
N ARG A 29 -3.09 -9.99 -10.62
CA ARG A 29 -2.42 -9.67 -11.89
C ARG A 29 -1.88 -10.92 -12.58
N LYS A 30 -1.17 -11.78 -11.86
CA LYS A 30 -0.60 -13.02 -12.40
C LYS A 30 -1.67 -14.07 -12.74
N ALA A 31 -2.71 -14.21 -11.93
CA ALA A 31 -3.75 -15.21 -12.12
C ALA A 31 -4.74 -14.87 -13.23
N TYR A 32 -5.07 -13.58 -13.41
CA TYR A 32 -6.14 -13.16 -14.33
C TYR A 32 -5.65 -12.24 -15.44
N LEU A 33 -4.87 -11.19 -15.12
CA LEU A 33 -4.49 -10.18 -16.12
C LEU A 33 -3.44 -10.70 -17.11
N GLU A 34 -2.43 -11.43 -16.63
CA GLU A 34 -1.36 -11.96 -17.49
C GLU A 34 -1.84 -13.06 -18.46
N PRO A 35 -2.65 -14.05 -18.04
CA PRO A 35 -3.19 -15.04 -18.96
C PRO A 35 -4.09 -14.43 -20.04
N ILE A 36 -4.88 -13.41 -19.70
CA ILE A 36 -5.70 -12.67 -20.67
C ILE A 36 -4.81 -11.90 -21.67
N LYS A 37 -3.71 -11.28 -21.19
CA LYS A 37 -2.80 -10.49 -22.03
C LYS A 37 -1.96 -11.35 -22.97
N TYR A 38 -1.47 -12.49 -22.48
CA TYR A 38 -0.48 -13.32 -23.19
C TYR A 38 -1.08 -14.57 -23.86
N GLY A 39 -2.31 -14.97 -23.51
CA GLY A 39 -3.01 -16.10 -24.13
C GLY A 39 -2.53 -17.49 -23.67
N TYR A 40 -1.69 -17.57 -22.64
CA TYR A 40 -1.27 -18.82 -22.00
C TYR A 40 -1.23 -18.66 -20.48
N GLU A 41 -1.33 -19.77 -19.75
CA GLU A 41 -1.25 -19.74 -18.28
C GLU A 41 0.16 -19.35 -17.84
N VAL A 42 0.27 -18.19 -17.19
CA VAL A 42 1.52 -17.76 -16.55
C VAL A 42 1.58 -18.39 -15.17
N PRO A 43 2.63 -19.15 -14.82
CA PRO A 43 2.76 -19.73 -13.50
C PRO A 43 2.78 -18.64 -12.43
N LEU A 44 2.14 -18.92 -11.29
CA LEU A 44 2.12 -18.05 -10.11
C LEU A 44 3.48 -18.04 -9.39
N SER A 45 4.52 -17.55 -10.07
CA SER A 45 5.85 -17.37 -9.50
C SER A 45 5.97 -16.03 -8.81
N LEU A 46 6.57 -16.03 -7.61
CA LEU A 46 6.94 -14.81 -6.89
C LEU A 46 8.27 -14.31 -7.45
N ASP A 47 8.20 -13.54 -8.52
CA ASP A 47 9.38 -13.05 -9.23
C ASP A 47 10.06 -11.90 -8.48
N GLN A 48 11.26 -11.49 -8.93
CA GLN A 48 11.96 -10.33 -8.35
C GLN A 48 11.11 -9.06 -8.33
N ASN A 49 10.20 -8.89 -9.30
CA ASN A 49 9.28 -7.76 -9.36
C ASN A 49 8.27 -7.75 -8.20
N TYR A 50 7.83 -8.94 -7.74
CA TYR A 50 6.99 -9.05 -6.55
C TYR A 50 7.72 -8.51 -5.32
N PHE A 51 8.95 -8.98 -5.08
CA PHE A 51 9.75 -8.56 -3.92
C PHE A 51 10.11 -7.07 -3.96
N LYS A 52 10.44 -6.53 -5.15
CA LYS A 52 10.65 -5.09 -5.35
C LYS A 52 9.41 -4.30 -4.94
N GLY A 53 8.23 -4.70 -5.43
CA GLY A 53 6.97 -4.04 -5.09
C GLY A 53 6.59 -4.20 -3.60
N LEU A 54 6.87 -5.37 -3.01
CA LEU A 54 6.59 -5.66 -1.60
C LEU A 54 7.39 -4.76 -0.64
N VAL A 55 8.55 -4.26 -1.08
CA VAL A 55 9.35 -3.29 -0.32
C VAL A 55 8.99 -1.85 -0.69
N LEU A 56 8.88 -1.55 -1.99
CA LEU A 56 8.61 -0.19 -2.48
C LEU A 56 7.23 0.33 -2.05
N ILE A 57 6.18 -0.50 -2.12
CA ILE A 57 4.81 -0.07 -1.83
C ILE A 57 4.63 0.30 -0.35
N PRO A 58 5.01 -0.54 0.64
CA PRO A 58 4.89 -0.13 2.04
C PRO A 58 5.77 1.07 2.40
N LEU A 59 6.98 1.18 1.82
CA LEU A 59 7.84 2.36 2.02
C LEU A 59 7.20 3.63 1.45
N PHE A 60 6.58 3.55 0.28
CA PHE A 60 5.83 4.66 -0.31
C PHE A 60 4.71 5.13 0.61
N TRP A 61 3.87 4.20 1.09
CA TRP A 61 2.77 4.55 2.01
C TRP A 61 3.27 5.13 3.32
N PHE A 62 4.32 4.55 3.90
CA PHE A 62 4.94 5.08 5.10
C PHE A 62 5.45 6.52 4.92
N GLY A 63 6.16 6.79 3.82
CA GLY A 63 6.63 8.14 3.49
C GLY A 63 5.47 9.11 3.32
N LEU A 64 4.44 8.70 2.59
CA LEU A 64 3.28 9.52 2.29
C LEU A 64 2.47 9.85 3.55
N TYR A 65 2.19 8.88 4.42
CA TYR A 65 1.53 9.12 5.72
C TYR A 65 2.38 9.98 6.66
N THR A 66 3.71 9.86 6.59
CA THR A 66 4.64 10.70 7.35
C THR A 66 4.60 12.15 6.88
N LEU A 67 4.66 12.39 5.56
CA LEU A 67 4.61 13.74 4.97
C LEU A 67 3.32 14.48 5.32
N ILE A 68 2.20 13.75 5.37
CA ILE A 68 0.89 14.31 5.69
C ILE A 68 0.68 14.48 7.20
N GLY A 69 1.67 14.07 8.00
CA GLY A 69 1.65 14.21 9.45
C GLY A 69 0.62 13.29 10.12
N GLY A 70 0.26 12.16 9.48
CA GLY A 70 -0.67 11.17 10.03
C GLY A 70 -0.21 10.64 11.39
N TYR A 71 1.09 10.48 11.58
CA TYR A 71 1.70 9.97 12.82
C TYR A 71 1.94 11.02 13.90
N ARG A 72 1.67 12.32 13.64
CA ARG A 72 2.10 13.43 14.52
C ARG A 72 1.18 13.65 15.72
N ASP A 73 -0.12 13.39 15.58
CA ASP A 73 -1.09 13.53 16.67
C ASP A 73 -2.28 12.58 16.49
N ILE A 74 -2.12 11.35 16.98
CA ILE A 74 -3.13 10.28 16.91
C ILE A 74 -4.29 10.53 17.90
N TYR A 75 -4.05 11.28 18.99
CA TYR A 75 -4.97 11.36 20.12
C TYR A 75 -5.99 12.51 20.10
N ARG A 76 -5.83 13.51 19.23
CA ARG A 76 -6.69 14.72 19.18
C ARG A 76 -7.52 14.83 17.88
N ARG A 77 -7.64 13.76 17.10
CA ARG A 77 -8.33 13.78 15.81
C ARG A 77 -9.77 13.28 15.91
N HIS A 78 -10.68 13.97 15.22
CA HIS A 78 -12.03 13.49 14.98
C HIS A 78 -11.99 12.30 14.01
N ARG A 79 -12.48 11.14 14.45
CA ARG A 79 -12.43 9.86 13.70
C ARG A 79 -12.92 9.99 12.24
N THR A 80 -13.98 10.75 12.00
CA THR A 80 -14.54 10.96 10.66
C THR A 80 -13.61 11.75 9.74
N LYS A 81 -12.90 12.74 10.29
CA LYS A 81 -11.95 13.56 9.52
C LYS A 81 -10.72 12.75 9.13
N GLU A 82 -10.28 11.85 10.01
CA GLU A 82 -9.18 10.93 9.73
C GLU A 82 -9.54 9.96 8.60
N LEU A 83 -10.73 9.35 8.63
CA LEU A 83 -11.20 8.48 7.54
C LEU A 83 -11.23 9.20 6.19
N GLY A 84 -11.80 10.41 6.14
CA GLY A 84 -11.85 11.19 4.89
C GLY A 84 -10.46 11.56 4.39
N GLN A 85 -9.56 11.95 5.30
CA GLN A 85 -8.18 12.26 4.96
C GLN A 85 -7.45 11.03 4.42
N THR A 86 -7.54 9.88 5.09
CA THR A 86 -6.91 8.63 4.64
C THR A 86 -7.49 8.15 3.31
N LEU A 87 -8.78 8.36 3.05
CA LEU A 87 -9.41 8.02 1.78
C LEU A 87 -8.92 8.90 0.62
N LEU A 88 -8.80 10.21 0.82
CA LEU A 88 -8.25 11.11 -0.21
C LEU A 88 -6.79 10.80 -0.50
N ILE A 89 -6.03 10.53 0.57
CA ILE A 89 -4.64 10.09 0.50
C ILE A 89 -4.54 8.78 -0.28
N SER A 90 -5.39 7.82 0.02
CA SER A 90 -5.32 6.51 -0.62
C SER A 90 -5.68 6.60 -2.10
N LEU A 91 -6.69 7.39 -2.45
CA LEU A 91 -7.05 7.68 -3.84
C LEU A 91 -5.87 8.29 -4.61
N PHE A 92 -5.22 9.31 -4.04
CA PHE A 92 -4.04 9.93 -4.65
C PHE A 92 -2.86 8.96 -4.77
N GLY A 93 -2.54 8.25 -3.69
CA GLY A 93 -1.41 7.31 -3.66
C GLY A 93 -1.58 6.15 -4.63
N VAL A 94 -2.78 5.56 -4.72
CA VAL A 94 -3.07 4.50 -5.70
C VAL A 94 -2.97 5.03 -7.14
N THR A 95 -3.40 6.27 -7.39
CA THR A 95 -3.25 6.90 -8.72
C THR A 95 -1.77 7.03 -9.09
N VAL A 96 -0.93 7.51 -8.18
CA VAL A 96 0.53 7.60 -8.40
C VAL A 96 1.14 6.21 -8.65
N ILE A 97 0.79 5.21 -7.85
CA ILE A 97 1.26 3.83 -8.02
C ILE A 97 0.84 3.27 -9.38
N PHE A 98 -0.39 3.54 -9.83
CA PHE A 98 -0.87 3.10 -11.13
C PHE A 98 0.01 3.63 -12.27
N PHE A 99 0.27 4.93 -12.31
CA PHE A 99 1.12 5.52 -13.34
C PHE A 99 2.59 5.06 -13.25
N ALA A 100 3.11 4.84 -12.04
CA ALA A 100 4.52 4.50 -11.85
C ALA A 100 4.83 3.01 -12.07
N LEU A 101 3.90 2.10 -11.76
CA LEU A 101 4.18 0.66 -11.71
C LEU A 101 3.24 -0.21 -12.58
N LEU A 102 2.05 0.28 -12.93
CA LEU A 102 1.08 -0.49 -13.71
C LEU A 102 0.95 -0.05 -15.16
N LEU A 103 1.30 1.19 -15.50
CA LEU A 103 1.10 1.71 -16.85
C LEU A 103 2.08 1.15 -17.89
N ASP A 104 3.17 0.51 -17.43
CA ASP A 104 4.14 -0.24 -18.24
C ASP A 104 3.73 -1.73 -18.38
#